data_AF-A0A3C1DL83-F1
#
_entry.id   AF-A0A3C1DL83-F1
#
_cell.length_a   1.000
_cell.length_b   1.000
_cell.length_c   1.000
_cell.angle_alpha   90.00
_cell.angle_beta   90.00
_cell.angle_gamma   90.00
#
_symmetry.space_group_name_H-M   'P 1'
#
loop_
_entity.id
_entity.type
_entity.pdbx_description
1 polymer ?
#
loop_
_entity_poly.entity_id
_entity_poly.type
_entity_poly.pdbx_seq_one_letter_code
_entity_poly.pdbx_strand_id
1 'polypeptide(L)'
;MDWSGPSRQPCPTCGRGLKDRSCGVTVEPGGNGVAHCFRCGYVETIHGGRAAGRHGNYTCERSADKQDSKLSTYGRDLWDECIPIEGVAHAYLNARQCVIPPAAGHLRCHPKLKHWPSGSIGPALVALVTDAVTGEPMSLHRTWVQADGSKAQMDPARMLLKDHSKAGGVVRLWPDEDVTTSLGIGEGIETTLSLAHAFTPTWALIDAGNLAAMPLLKGVQSLLIAADNDPPGIAAAKSCAMRWARQGREVRIVLPEAPRSDLNDLVRSA
;
A
#
# COMPACT_ATOMS: atom_id res chain seq x y z
N MET A 1 -17.64 -40.33 4.81
CA MET A 1 -17.00 -39.03 4.54
C MET A 1 -16.98 -38.86 3.04
N ASP A 2 -17.86 -38.01 2.55
CA ASP A 2 -18.06 -37.74 1.13
C ASP A 2 -16.94 -36.80 0.66
N TRP A 3 -16.04 -37.29 -0.19
CA TRP A 3 -14.92 -36.52 -0.75
C TRP A 3 -15.31 -35.85 -2.10
N SER A 4 -16.60 -35.73 -2.39
CA SER A 4 -17.07 -35.14 -3.65
C SER A 4 -17.09 -33.60 -3.59
N GLY A 5 -16.05 -32.98 -4.12
CA GLY A 5 -15.98 -31.52 -4.29
C GLY A 5 -14.59 -30.98 -4.65
N PRO A 6 -14.50 -29.79 -5.27
CA PRO A 6 -13.21 -29.18 -5.62
C PRO A 6 -12.43 -28.82 -4.36
N SER A 7 -11.26 -29.44 -4.19
CA SER A 7 -10.34 -29.20 -3.07
C SER A 7 -9.09 -28.46 -3.53
N ARG A 8 -8.52 -27.62 -2.66
CA ARG A 8 -7.29 -26.87 -2.93
C ARG A 8 -6.13 -27.43 -2.11
N GLN A 9 -5.04 -27.81 -2.78
CA GLN A 9 -3.91 -28.50 -2.16
C GLN A 9 -2.57 -28.05 -2.76
N PRO A 10 -1.44 -28.36 -2.08
CA PRO A 10 -0.12 -28.07 -2.61
C PRO A 10 0.09 -28.78 -3.95
N CYS A 11 0.66 -28.09 -4.92
CA CYS A 11 1.04 -28.72 -6.17
C CYS A 11 2.16 -29.74 -5.93
N PRO A 12 2.08 -30.98 -6.45
CA PRO A 12 3.14 -31.98 -6.30
C PRO A 12 4.43 -31.57 -7.02
N THR A 13 4.35 -30.67 -8.00
CA THR A 13 5.52 -30.20 -8.76
C THR A 13 6.10 -28.89 -8.22
N CYS A 14 5.26 -27.91 -7.88
CA CYS A 14 5.72 -26.55 -7.51
C CYS A 14 5.23 -26.08 -6.13
N GLY A 15 4.73 -27.01 -5.30
CA GLY A 15 4.17 -26.74 -3.98
C GLY A 15 5.22 -26.21 -3.01
N ARG A 16 4.84 -25.18 -2.24
CA ARG A 16 5.69 -24.52 -1.24
C ARG A 16 5.12 -24.75 0.17
N GLY A 17 5.19 -26.00 0.62
CA GLY A 17 4.74 -26.41 1.96
C GLY A 17 3.23 -26.68 2.07
N LEU A 18 2.81 -27.13 3.26
CA LEU A 18 1.48 -27.71 3.52
C LEU A 18 0.31 -26.72 3.43
N LYS A 19 0.59 -25.41 3.46
CA LYS A 19 -0.42 -24.35 3.32
C LYS A 19 -0.64 -23.91 1.87
N ASP A 20 0.12 -24.45 0.91
CA ASP A 20 -0.01 -24.09 -0.50
C ASP A 20 -1.36 -24.59 -1.08
N ARG A 21 -2.03 -23.73 -1.85
CA ARG A 21 -3.36 -23.97 -2.44
C ARG A 21 -3.36 -23.85 -3.97
N SER A 22 -2.18 -23.91 -4.59
CA SER A 22 -1.97 -23.70 -6.02
C SER A 22 -2.57 -24.78 -6.92
N CYS A 23 -2.86 -25.98 -6.41
CA CYS A 23 -3.46 -27.07 -7.17
C CYS A 23 -4.93 -27.23 -6.80
N GLY A 24 -5.82 -27.10 -7.78
CA GLY A 24 -7.22 -27.49 -7.65
C GLY A 24 -7.37 -28.95 -8.04
N VAL A 25 -8.01 -29.75 -7.20
CA VAL A 25 -8.25 -31.17 -7.44
C VAL A 25 -9.74 -31.43 -7.34
N THR A 26 -10.30 -32.01 -8.39
CA THR A 26 -11.71 -32.44 -8.43
C THR A 26 -11.72 -33.95 -8.65
N VAL A 27 -12.43 -34.68 -7.79
CA VAL A 27 -12.63 -36.12 -7.91
C VAL A 27 -14.12 -36.39 -7.93
N GLU A 28 -14.58 -37.06 -8.98
CA GLU A 28 -15.97 -37.49 -9.13
C GLU A 28 -16.22 -38.79 -8.35
N PRO A 29 -17.48 -39.06 -7.94
CA PRO A 29 -17.85 -40.28 -7.21
C PRO A 29 -17.45 -41.60 -7.89
N GLY A 30 -17.22 -41.59 -9.22
CA GLY A 30 -16.73 -42.74 -10.00
C GLY A 30 -15.21 -42.95 -9.98
N GLY A 31 -14.45 -42.16 -9.21
CA GLY A 31 -12.99 -42.26 -9.10
C GLY A 31 -12.21 -41.60 -10.26
N ASN A 32 -12.92 -40.97 -11.19
CA ASN A 32 -12.30 -40.09 -12.18
C ASN A 32 -11.98 -38.74 -11.53
N GLY A 33 -10.86 -38.12 -11.89
CA GLY A 33 -10.49 -36.85 -11.30
C GLY A 33 -9.50 -36.07 -12.13
N VAL A 34 -9.45 -34.77 -11.91
CA VAL A 34 -8.50 -33.84 -12.54
C VAL A 34 -7.83 -33.01 -11.45
N ALA A 35 -6.51 -32.98 -11.48
CA ALA A 35 -5.71 -32.00 -10.76
C ALA A 35 -5.18 -30.96 -11.75
N HIS A 36 -5.37 -29.69 -11.46
CA HIS A 36 -4.81 -28.58 -12.23
C HIS A 36 -4.09 -27.59 -11.32
N CYS A 37 -2.79 -27.37 -11.56
CA CYS A 37 -2.03 -26.35 -10.87
C CYS A 37 -2.11 -25.02 -11.62
N PHE A 38 -2.73 -24.04 -10.97
CA PHE A 38 -2.87 -22.67 -11.45
C PHE A 38 -1.56 -21.87 -11.41
N ARG A 39 -0.47 -22.47 -10.90
CA ARG A 39 0.86 -21.86 -10.85
C ARG A 39 1.78 -22.37 -11.95
N CYS A 40 1.96 -23.69 -12.08
CA CYS A 40 2.92 -24.28 -13.03
C CYS A 40 2.27 -25.02 -14.20
N GLY A 41 0.93 -25.00 -14.31
CA GLY A 41 0.20 -25.68 -15.38
C GLY A 41 0.25 -27.21 -15.31
N TYR A 42 0.63 -27.78 -14.16
CA TYR A 42 0.56 -29.23 -13.93
C TYR A 42 -0.87 -29.72 -14.13
N VAL A 43 -1.05 -30.76 -14.95
CA VAL A 43 -2.32 -31.45 -15.13
C VAL A 43 -2.12 -32.94 -14.86
N GLU A 44 -2.92 -33.48 -13.96
CA GLU A 44 -3.05 -34.92 -13.79
C GLU A 44 -4.51 -35.30 -13.97
N THR A 45 -4.74 -36.39 -14.69
CA THR A 45 -6.07 -36.95 -14.88
C THR A 45 -6.06 -38.40 -14.43
N ILE A 46 -7.04 -38.75 -13.61
CA ILE A 46 -7.28 -40.11 -13.14
C ILE A 46 -8.51 -40.62 -13.88
N HIS A 47 -8.38 -41.77 -14.54
CA HIS A 47 -9.52 -42.50 -15.12
C HIS A 47 -9.40 -43.98 -14.78
N GLY A 48 -10.46 -44.57 -14.20
CA GLY A 48 -10.52 -46.01 -13.92
C GLY A 48 -9.36 -46.54 -13.06
N GLY A 49 -8.90 -45.76 -12.07
CA GLY A 49 -7.82 -46.15 -11.16
C GLY A 49 -6.39 -46.05 -11.73
N ARG A 50 -6.22 -45.53 -12.96
CA ARG A 50 -4.91 -45.24 -13.54
C ARG A 50 -4.70 -43.72 -13.60
N ALA A 51 -3.62 -43.24 -12.98
CA ALA A 51 -3.21 -41.84 -13.06
C ALA A 51 -2.29 -41.64 -14.27
N ALA A 52 -2.62 -40.65 -15.11
CA ALA A 52 -1.76 -40.22 -16.20
C ALA A 52 -1.45 -38.72 -16.02
N GLY A 53 -0.21 -38.43 -15.65
CA GLY A 53 0.28 -37.05 -15.50
C GLY A 53 0.90 -36.54 -16.79
N ARG A 54 0.62 -35.29 -17.16
CA ARG A 54 1.45 -34.55 -18.13
C ARG A 54 1.98 -33.30 -17.47
N HIS A 55 3.30 -33.12 -17.59
CA HIS A 55 3.94 -31.86 -17.28
C HIS A 55 4.03 -31.04 -18.57
N GLY A 56 3.40 -29.86 -18.60
CA GLY A 56 3.72 -28.89 -19.64
C GLY A 56 5.16 -28.44 -19.45
N ASN A 57 5.94 -28.35 -20.53
CA ASN A 57 7.29 -27.74 -20.54
C ASN A 57 7.22 -26.22 -20.37
N TYR A 58 6.42 -25.75 -19.43
CA TYR A 58 6.44 -24.36 -19.00
C TYR A 58 7.56 -24.25 -17.98
N THR A 59 8.72 -23.77 -18.43
CA THR A 59 9.62 -23.07 -17.52
C THR A 59 8.79 -21.93 -16.95
N CYS A 60 8.24 -22.11 -15.75
CA CYS A 60 7.71 -21.02 -14.96
C CYS A 60 8.92 -20.23 -14.46
N GLU A 61 9.62 -19.58 -15.38
CA GLU A 61 10.28 -18.33 -15.06
C GLU A 61 9.15 -17.44 -14.59
N ARG A 62 9.06 -17.24 -13.27
CA ARG A 62 8.43 -16.04 -12.76
C ARG A 62 9.19 -14.90 -13.44
N SER A 63 8.62 -14.29 -14.47
CA SER A 63 8.65 -12.84 -14.45
C SER A 63 8.02 -12.51 -13.10
N ALA A 64 8.81 -12.03 -12.15
CA ALA A 64 8.22 -11.37 -10.99
C ALA A 64 7.17 -10.42 -11.57
N ASP A 65 5.90 -10.50 -11.14
CA ASP A 65 4.83 -9.62 -11.63
C ASP A 65 5.43 -8.24 -11.82
N LYS A 66 5.61 -7.83 -13.08
CA LYS A 66 6.44 -6.68 -13.41
C LYS A 66 5.61 -5.47 -13.00
N GLN A 67 5.80 -5.03 -11.77
CA GLN A 67 5.14 -3.83 -11.26
C GLN A 67 5.67 -2.65 -12.06
N ASP A 68 4.76 -1.91 -12.69
CA ASP A 68 5.12 -0.73 -13.44
C ASP A 68 5.63 0.34 -12.47
N SER A 69 6.78 0.93 -12.78
CA SER A 69 7.35 2.05 -12.02
C SER A 69 6.72 3.39 -12.39
N LYS A 70 5.92 3.44 -13.46
CA LYS A 70 5.25 4.63 -13.96
C LYS A 70 3.75 4.45 -13.86
N LEU A 71 3.05 5.55 -13.57
CA LEU A 71 1.60 5.57 -13.54
C LEU A 71 1.03 5.22 -14.92
N SER A 72 0.11 4.27 -14.97
CA SER A 72 -0.64 3.90 -16.17
C SER A 72 -1.58 5.03 -16.63
N THR A 73 -2.08 4.95 -17.87
CA THR A 73 -3.10 5.88 -18.40
C THR A 73 -4.34 5.90 -17.52
N TYR A 74 -4.87 4.73 -17.14
CA TYR A 74 -5.99 4.62 -16.20
C TYR A 74 -5.72 5.36 -14.88
N GLY A 75 -4.50 5.24 -14.34
CA GLY A 75 -4.11 5.95 -13.13
C GLY A 75 -4.07 7.47 -13.30
N ARG A 76 -3.62 7.97 -14.46
CA ARG A 76 -3.65 9.40 -14.80
C ARG A 76 -5.08 9.91 -14.93
N ASP A 77 -5.91 9.20 -15.70
CA ASP A 77 -7.31 9.55 -15.91
C ASP A 77 -8.06 9.63 -14.57
N LEU A 78 -7.87 8.63 -13.71
CA LEU A 78 -8.46 8.63 -12.36
C LEU A 78 -7.95 9.81 -11.49
N TRP A 79 -6.67 10.18 -11.61
CA TRP A 79 -6.12 11.32 -10.87
C TRP A 79 -6.67 12.65 -11.35
N ASP A 80 -6.89 12.79 -12.66
CA ASP A 80 -7.46 13.98 -13.28
C ASP A 80 -8.96 14.14 -12.97
N GLU A 81 -9.67 13.02 -12.76
CA GLU A 81 -11.04 13.01 -12.24
C GLU A 81 -11.14 13.39 -10.75
N CYS A 82 -10.03 13.38 -10.01
CA CYS A 82 -10.03 13.74 -8.59
C CYS A 82 -10.12 15.26 -8.39
N ILE A 83 -10.91 15.66 -7.41
CA ILE A 83 -11.13 17.06 -7.03
C ILE A 83 -10.33 17.43 -5.77
N PRO A 84 -10.19 18.73 -5.44
CA PRO A 84 -9.65 19.17 -4.16
C PRO A 84 -10.34 18.50 -2.96
N ILE A 85 -9.69 18.54 -1.79
CA ILE A 85 -10.23 17.93 -0.57
C ILE A 85 -11.48 18.67 -0.12
N GLU A 86 -12.64 18.08 -0.40
CA GLU A 86 -13.96 18.67 -0.12
C GLU A 86 -14.94 17.60 0.42
N GLY A 87 -16.12 18.05 0.86
CA GLY A 87 -17.21 17.17 1.26
C GLY A 87 -16.81 16.14 2.32
N VAL A 88 -17.10 14.85 2.06
CA VAL A 88 -16.83 13.75 3.00
C VAL A 88 -15.33 13.58 3.28
N ALA A 89 -14.45 13.84 2.30
CA ALA A 89 -13.01 13.73 2.50
C ALA A 89 -12.48 14.82 3.44
N HIS A 90 -12.97 16.05 3.29
CA HIS A 90 -12.67 17.15 4.21
C HIS A 90 -13.22 16.86 5.62
N ALA A 91 -14.47 16.41 5.72
CA ALA A 91 -15.08 16.02 7.00
C ALA A 91 -14.30 14.89 7.69
N TYR A 92 -13.86 13.88 6.93
CA TYR A 92 -13.00 12.81 7.44
C TYR A 92 -11.70 13.34 8.05
N LEU A 93 -10.95 14.18 7.33
CA LEU A 93 -9.68 14.72 7.84
C LEU A 93 -9.90 15.63 9.06
N ASN A 94 -10.97 16.45 9.07
CA ASN A 94 -11.32 17.27 10.23
C ASN A 94 -11.71 16.45 11.45
N ALA A 95 -12.52 15.40 11.28
CA ALA A 95 -12.88 14.50 12.38
C ALA A 95 -11.65 13.74 12.93
N ARG A 96 -10.63 13.57 12.09
CA ARG A 96 -9.32 13.05 12.50
C ARG A 96 -8.34 14.11 13.00
N GLN A 97 -8.76 15.38 13.10
CA GLN A 97 -7.91 16.50 13.51
C GLN A 97 -6.62 16.62 12.67
N CYS A 98 -6.65 16.22 11.40
CA CYS A 98 -5.53 16.38 10.48
C CYS A 98 -5.44 17.83 9.99
N VAL A 99 -4.23 18.35 9.79
CA VAL A 99 -4.05 19.55 8.97
C VAL A 99 -4.49 19.24 7.53
N ILE A 100 -5.22 20.15 6.90
CA ILE A 100 -5.56 20.03 5.48
C ILE A 100 -4.37 20.53 4.64
N PRO A 101 -3.74 19.68 3.80
CA PRO A 101 -2.60 20.10 2.99
C PRO A 101 -3.01 21.11 1.90
N PRO A 102 -2.06 21.86 1.33
CA PRO A 102 -2.34 22.77 0.21
C PRO A 102 -2.86 22.00 -1.02
N ALA A 103 -3.71 22.65 -1.83
CA ALA A 103 -4.29 22.04 -3.03
C ALA A 103 -3.26 21.65 -4.10
N ALA A 104 -2.06 22.25 -4.06
CA ALA A 104 -0.93 21.87 -4.92
C ALA A 104 -0.27 20.54 -4.49
N GLY A 105 -0.58 20.03 -3.30
CA GLY A 105 -0.10 18.74 -2.82
C GLY A 105 -0.72 17.55 -3.56
N HIS A 106 -0.15 16.37 -3.32
CA HIS A 106 -0.51 15.10 -3.94
C HIS A 106 -1.62 14.35 -3.20
N LEU A 107 -2.50 15.06 -2.48
CA LEU A 107 -3.69 14.49 -1.85
C LEU A 107 -4.96 15.20 -2.36
N ARG A 108 -5.84 14.41 -2.98
CA ARG A 108 -7.13 14.83 -3.52
C ARG A 108 -8.24 13.92 -3.02
N CYS A 109 -9.47 14.13 -3.49
CA CYS A 109 -10.56 13.21 -3.23
C CYS A 109 -11.37 12.88 -4.47
N HIS A 110 -12.05 11.73 -4.41
CA HIS A 110 -13.01 11.31 -5.43
C HIS A 110 -14.33 10.93 -4.73
N PRO A 111 -15.45 11.64 -4.99
CA PRO A 111 -16.69 11.48 -4.21
C PRO A 111 -17.43 10.15 -4.48
N LYS A 112 -17.18 9.51 -5.63
CA LYS A 112 -17.86 8.28 -6.06
C LYS A 112 -16.90 7.22 -6.58
N LEU A 113 -15.85 6.89 -5.81
CA LEU A 113 -14.82 5.96 -6.24
C LEU A 113 -15.28 4.51 -6.09
N LYS A 114 -15.14 3.71 -7.16
CA LYS A 114 -15.47 2.28 -7.15
C LYS A 114 -14.43 1.46 -6.41
N HIS A 115 -14.85 0.73 -5.39
CA HIS A 115 -14.07 -0.30 -4.71
C HIS A 115 -14.27 -1.65 -5.41
N TRP A 116 -13.34 -2.04 -6.28
CA TRP A 116 -13.49 -3.23 -7.12
C TRP A 116 -13.72 -4.56 -6.37
N PRO A 117 -13.05 -4.86 -5.25
CA PRO A 117 -13.26 -6.11 -4.52
C PRO A 117 -14.69 -6.29 -3.99
N SER A 118 -15.33 -5.22 -3.49
CA SER A 118 -16.70 -5.29 -2.95
C SER A 118 -17.79 -4.84 -3.93
N GLY A 119 -17.42 -4.17 -5.02
CA GLY A 119 -18.35 -3.52 -5.96
C GLY A 119 -18.98 -2.22 -5.45
N SER A 120 -18.70 -1.82 -4.20
CA SER A 120 -19.23 -0.59 -3.59
C SER A 120 -18.69 0.67 -4.27
N ILE A 121 -19.44 1.76 -4.18
CA ILE A 121 -19.03 3.08 -4.66
C ILE A 121 -19.15 4.05 -3.48
N GLY A 122 -18.11 4.84 -3.24
CA GLY A 122 -18.14 5.81 -2.15
C GLY A 122 -17.00 6.83 -2.20
N PRO A 123 -17.05 7.82 -1.29
CA PRO A 123 -16.02 8.85 -1.21
C PRO A 123 -14.69 8.25 -0.76
N ALA A 124 -13.61 8.73 -1.38
CA ALA A 124 -12.26 8.30 -1.07
C ALA A 124 -11.26 9.46 -1.11
N LEU A 125 -10.29 9.42 -0.20
CA LEU A 125 -9.02 10.10 -0.39
C LEU A 125 -8.24 9.37 -1.48
N VAL A 126 -7.69 10.12 -2.42
CA VAL A 126 -6.82 9.62 -3.48
C VAL A 126 -5.52 10.39 -3.38
N ALA A 127 -4.42 9.67 -3.20
CA ALA A 127 -3.09 10.25 -3.09
C ALA A 127 -2.21 9.79 -4.25
N LEU A 128 -1.57 10.74 -4.91
CA LEU A 128 -0.61 10.46 -5.96
C LEU A 128 0.72 10.02 -5.33
N VAL A 129 1.14 8.81 -5.65
CA VAL A 129 2.44 8.29 -5.26
C VAL A 129 3.44 8.61 -6.36
N THR A 130 4.50 9.30 -5.99
CA THR A 130 5.55 9.79 -6.88
C THR A 130 6.91 9.31 -6.40
N ASP A 131 7.86 9.10 -7.31
CA ASP A 131 9.23 8.75 -6.93
C ASP A 131 9.82 9.87 -6.04
N ALA A 132 10.48 9.49 -4.95
CA ALA A 132 11.03 10.43 -3.97
C ALA A 132 12.03 11.40 -4.59
N VAL A 133 12.81 10.97 -5.59
CA VAL A 133 13.92 11.72 -6.18
C VAL A 133 13.54 12.36 -7.50
N THR A 134 12.91 11.61 -8.41
CA THR A 134 12.60 12.11 -9.76
C THR A 134 11.28 12.85 -9.83
N GLY A 135 10.39 12.64 -8.86
CA GLY A 135 9.03 13.18 -8.89
C GLY A 135 8.11 12.50 -9.92
N GLU A 136 8.58 11.48 -10.64
CA GLU A 136 7.76 10.79 -11.64
C GLU A 136 6.54 10.11 -10.97
N PRO A 137 5.32 10.27 -11.50
CA PRO A 137 4.13 9.54 -11.05
C PRO A 137 4.30 8.02 -11.16
N MET A 138 4.05 7.30 -10.06
CA MET A 138 4.24 5.85 -9.94
C MET A 138 2.93 5.08 -9.73
N SER A 139 2.08 5.54 -8.81
CA SER A 139 0.89 4.80 -8.38
C SER A 139 -0.15 5.74 -7.75
N LEU A 140 -1.31 5.20 -7.41
CA LEU A 140 -2.31 5.89 -6.60
C LEU A 140 -2.57 5.11 -5.32
N HIS A 141 -2.64 5.83 -4.20
CA HIS A 141 -3.05 5.30 -2.92
C HIS A 141 -4.46 5.79 -2.58
N ARG A 142 -5.42 4.87 -2.49
CA ARG A 142 -6.85 5.15 -2.37
C ARG A 142 -7.34 4.68 -1.01
N THR A 143 -8.00 5.54 -0.26
CA THR A 143 -8.60 5.19 1.04
C THR A 143 -10.05 5.62 1.04
N TRP A 144 -10.99 4.67 1.16
CA TRP A 144 -12.41 4.99 1.27
C TRP A 144 -12.71 5.43 2.70
N VAL A 145 -13.49 6.51 2.83
CA VAL A 145 -13.63 7.26 4.08
C VAL A 145 -15.08 7.61 4.39
N GLN A 146 -15.35 7.88 5.65
CA GLN A 146 -16.64 8.35 6.15
C GLN A 146 -16.47 9.71 6.85
N ALA A 147 -17.55 10.48 6.91
CA ALA A 147 -17.51 11.85 7.43
C ALA A 147 -17.20 11.93 8.94
N ASP A 148 -17.36 10.83 9.67
CA ASP A 148 -17.07 10.70 11.10
C ASP A 148 -15.58 10.45 11.42
N GLY A 149 -14.70 10.48 10.40
CA GLY A 149 -13.27 10.21 10.55
C GLY A 149 -12.90 8.73 10.55
N SER A 150 -13.89 7.84 10.40
CA SER A 150 -13.64 6.41 10.19
C SER A 150 -13.33 6.11 8.72
N LYS A 151 -12.53 5.07 8.50
CA LYS A 151 -12.40 4.47 7.16
C LYS A 151 -13.71 3.74 6.84
N ALA A 152 -14.05 3.64 5.56
CA ALA A 152 -15.26 2.93 5.15
C ALA A 152 -15.20 1.46 5.59
N GLN A 153 -16.35 0.90 5.98
CA GLN A 153 -16.48 -0.50 6.41
C GLN A 153 -16.41 -1.46 5.22
N MET A 154 -15.21 -1.64 4.66
CA MET A 154 -14.90 -2.55 3.56
C MET A 154 -13.49 -3.13 3.74
N ASP A 155 -13.23 -4.29 3.13
CA ASP A 155 -11.94 -4.98 3.22
C ASP A 155 -11.32 -5.20 1.82
N PRO A 156 -10.15 -4.61 1.51
CA PRO A 156 -9.43 -3.60 2.31
C PRO A 156 -9.98 -2.17 2.12
N ALA A 157 -10.11 -1.39 3.19
CA ALA A 157 -10.54 0.02 3.10
C ALA A 157 -9.49 0.96 2.46
N ARG A 158 -8.28 0.45 2.19
CA ARG A 158 -7.14 1.15 1.63
C ARG A 158 -6.49 0.28 0.56
N MET A 159 -6.25 0.85 -0.62
CA MET A 159 -5.70 0.13 -1.76
C MET A 159 -4.73 0.99 -2.56
N LEU A 160 -3.59 0.40 -2.92
CA LEU A 160 -2.76 0.91 -4.00
C LEU A 160 -3.38 0.57 -5.36
N LEU A 161 -2.93 1.26 -6.41
CA LEU A 161 -3.24 0.88 -7.78
C LEU A 161 -2.57 -0.48 -8.07
N LYS A 162 -3.35 -1.39 -8.67
CA LYS A 162 -2.87 -2.76 -8.97
C LYS A 162 -1.75 -2.70 -10.02
N ASP A 163 -0.79 -3.61 -9.94
CA ASP A 163 0.29 -3.78 -10.92
C ASP A 163 1.27 -2.58 -11.02
N HIS A 164 1.28 -1.69 -10.02
CA HIS A 164 2.22 -0.57 -9.92
C HIS A 164 3.11 -0.71 -8.68
N SER A 165 4.36 -0.29 -8.82
CA SER A 165 5.31 -0.29 -7.71
C SER A 165 5.03 0.85 -6.75
N LYS A 166 5.31 0.62 -5.47
CA LYS A 166 5.38 1.66 -4.43
C LYS A 166 6.79 1.92 -3.93
N ALA A 167 7.76 1.10 -4.33
CA ALA A 167 9.12 1.15 -3.78
C ALA A 167 9.80 2.47 -4.13
N GLY A 168 10.26 3.21 -3.12
CA GLY A 168 10.83 4.55 -3.29
C GLY A 168 9.79 5.65 -3.53
N GLY A 169 8.50 5.32 -3.43
CA GLY A 169 7.39 6.24 -3.63
C GLY A 169 7.03 7.03 -2.37
N VAL A 170 6.60 8.28 -2.58
CA VAL A 170 6.14 9.22 -1.55
C VAL A 170 4.85 9.91 -2.01
N VAL A 171 4.03 10.32 -1.04
CA VAL A 171 2.95 11.30 -1.23
C VAL A 171 3.46 12.65 -0.76
N ARG A 172 3.64 13.57 -1.71
CA ARG A 172 4.03 14.96 -1.42
C ARG A 172 2.83 15.75 -0.90
N LEU A 173 2.55 15.67 0.40
CA LEU A 173 1.39 16.38 0.98
C LEU A 173 1.56 17.89 0.85
N TRP A 174 2.78 18.39 0.97
CA TRP A 174 3.21 19.69 0.48
C TRP A 174 4.06 19.51 -0.79
N PRO A 175 3.92 20.39 -1.79
CA PRO A 175 4.66 20.28 -3.04
C PRO A 175 6.17 20.56 -2.86
N ASP A 176 6.98 20.20 -3.86
CA ASP A 176 8.44 20.32 -3.78
C ASP A 176 8.90 21.77 -3.55
N GLU A 177 8.18 22.77 -4.09
CA GLU A 177 8.50 24.19 -3.93
C GLU A 177 8.44 24.69 -2.48
N ASP A 178 7.67 24.03 -1.62
CA ASP A 178 7.60 24.36 -0.19
C ASP A 178 8.77 23.76 0.59
N VAL A 179 9.47 22.77 0.01
CA VAL A 179 10.61 22.08 0.63
C VAL A 179 11.89 22.87 0.40
N THR A 180 12.35 23.54 1.45
CA THR A 180 13.63 24.26 1.46
C THR A 180 14.75 23.38 2.02
N THR A 181 15.10 23.54 3.30
CA THR A 181 16.20 22.79 3.95
C THR A 181 15.71 21.70 4.90
N SER A 182 14.40 21.62 5.13
CA SER A 182 13.84 20.77 6.19
C SER A 182 12.54 20.14 5.72
N LEU A 183 12.32 18.87 6.08
CA LEU A 183 11.14 18.11 5.66
C LEU A 183 10.63 17.22 6.81
N GLY A 184 9.33 17.28 7.07
CA GLY A 184 8.64 16.32 7.91
C GLY A 184 8.26 15.08 7.12
N ILE A 185 8.41 13.90 7.70
CA ILE A 185 8.03 12.63 7.07
C ILE A 185 7.32 11.70 8.04
N GLY A 186 6.41 10.86 7.54
CA GLY A 186 5.77 9.82 8.33
C GLY A 186 5.31 8.64 7.46
N GLU A 187 4.94 7.53 8.10
CA GLU A 187 4.51 6.32 7.39
C GLU A 187 3.17 6.55 6.66
N GLY A 188 2.12 6.88 7.41
CA GLY A 188 0.76 7.09 6.90
C GLY A 188 0.44 8.54 6.57
N ILE A 189 -0.57 8.76 5.71
CA ILE A 189 -1.09 10.09 5.38
C ILE A 189 -1.61 10.80 6.64
N GLU A 190 -2.46 10.13 7.43
CA GLU A 190 -3.08 10.73 8.61
C GLU A 190 -2.04 11.10 9.70
N THR A 191 -1.09 10.20 9.99
CA THR A 191 0.03 10.46 10.91
C THR A 191 0.86 11.65 10.46
N THR A 192 1.16 11.74 9.16
CA THR A 192 1.99 12.81 8.60
C THR A 192 1.25 14.15 8.57
N LEU A 193 -0.06 14.16 8.31
CA LEU A 193 -0.90 15.36 8.44
C LEU A 193 -1.08 15.78 9.91
N SER A 194 -0.91 14.87 10.86
CA SER A 194 -0.91 15.20 12.29
C SER A 194 0.43 15.83 12.70
N LEU A 195 1.56 15.37 12.14
CA LEU A 195 2.87 16.01 12.29
C LEU A 195 2.85 17.47 11.80
N ALA A 196 2.05 17.77 10.79
CA ALA A 196 1.94 19.10 10.20
C ALA A 196 1.41 20.18 11.16
N HIS A 197 0.80 19.81 12.29
CA HIS A 197 0.50 20.77 13.36
C HIS A 197 1.77 21.38 13.99
N ALA A 198 2.86 20.62 14.01
CA ALA A 198 4.13 21.04 14.59
C ALA A 198 5.12 21.52 13.52
N PHE A 199 5.08 20.96 12.31
CA PHE A 199 6.07 21.26 11.28
C PHE A 199 5.56 21.02 9.86
N THR A 200 5.75 21.99 8.96
CA THR A 200 5.54 21.86 7.51
C THR A 200 6.80 22.33 6.77
N PRO A 201 7.08 21.82 5.55
CA PRO A 201 6.29 20.88 4.75
C PRO A 201 6.43 19.41 5.21
N THR A 202 5.47 18.55 4.84
CA THR A 202 5.53 17.11 5.17
C THR A 202 5.17 16.18 4.00
N TRP A 203 5.80 15.00 3.93
CA TRP A 203 5.52 13.95 2.94
C TRP A 203 5.23 12.59 3.61
N ALA A 204 4.25 11.84 3.10
CA ALA A 204 3.91 10.51 3.62
C ALA A 204 4.56 9.40 2.79
N LEU A 205 5.06 8.35 3.45
CA LEU A 205 5.94 7.35 2.84
C LEU A 205 5.22 6.05 2.48
N ILE A 206 3.90 6.01 2.55
CA ILE A 206 3.04 4.85 2.22
C ILE A 206 3.13 3.73 3.26
N ASP A 207 4.33 3.31 3.63
CA ASP A 207 4.60 2.23 4.58
C ASP A 207 5.98 2.33 5.25
N ALA A 208 6.18 1.50 6.29
CA ALA A 208 7.44 1.37 7.02
C ALA A 208 8.66 1.05 6.13
N GLY A 209 8.48 0.28 5.06
CA GLY A 209 9.56 -0.11 4.16
C GLY A 209 10.11 1.08 3.38
N ASN A 210 9.23 1.88 2.81
CA ASN A 210 9.56 3.14 2.14
C ASN A 210 10.10 4.18 3.12
N LEU A 211 9.54 4.27 4.33
CA LEU A 211 10.08 5.15 5.37
C LEU A 211 11.53 4.78 5.68
N ALA A 212 11.80 3.50 5.94
CA ALA A 212 13.15 3.00 6.16
C ALA A 212 14.05 3.26 4.94
N ALA A 213 13.49 3.17 3.73
CA ALA A 213 14.18 3.31 2.45
C ALA A 213 14.29 4.76 1.93
N MET A 214 13.80 5.77 2.65
CA MET A 214 13.83 7.17 2.21
C MET A 214 15.25 7.60 1.76
N PRO A 215 15.43 8.01 0.49
CA PRO A 215 16.72 8.48 -0.01
C PRO A 215 17.07 9.86 0.56
N LEU A 216 18.34 10.25 0.45
CA LEU A 216 18.72 11.65 0.65
C LEU A 216 18.11 12.51 -0.46
N LEU A 217 17.55 13.65 -0.08
CA LEU A 217 17.08 14.65 -1.03
C LEU A 217 18.10 15.78 -1.15
N LYS A 218 18.35 16.23 -2.38
CA LYS A 218 19.24 17.36 -2.64
C LYS A 218 18.65 18.62 -1.99
N GLY A 219 19.45 19.35 -1.22
CA GLY A 219 19.02 20.60 -0.56
C GLY A 219 18.45 20.39 0.85
N VAL A 220 17.87 19.22 1.15
CA VAL A 220 17.33 18.93 2.49
C VAL A 220 18.47 18.60 3.45
N GLN A 221 18.53 19.35 4.54
CA GLN A 221 19.55 19.31 5.58
C GLN A 221 19.02 18.70 6.88
N SER A 222 17.72 18.79 7.14
CA SER A 222 17.10 18.20 8.33
C SER A 222 15.81 17.42 8.05
N LEU A 223 15.58 16.36 8.83
CA LEU A 223 14.33 15.60 8.83
C LEU A 223 13.66 15.58 10.20
N LEU A 224 12.34 15.73 10.19
CA LEU A 224 11.49 15.39 11.33
C LEU A 224 10.65 14.15 10.98
N ILE A 225 10.87 13.05 11.69
CA ILE A 225 10.24 11.76 11.38
C ILE A 225 9.13 11.48 12.40
N ALA A 226 7.88 11.43 11.97
CA ALA A 226 6.79 10.84 12.74
C ALA A 226 6.83 9.31 12.63
N ALA A 227 7.11 8.63 13.74
CA ALA A 227 7.13 7.18 13.81
C ALA A 227 5.87 6.67 14.50
N ASP A 228 5.27 5.61 13.95
CA ASP A 228 4.25 4.84 14.65
C ASP A 228 4.94 4.08 15.81
N ASN A 229 4.32 4.07 17.00
CA ASN A 229 4.87 3.45 18.21
C ASN A 229 4.66 1.93 18.22
N ASP A 230 5.10 1.27 17.17
CA ASP A 230 5.17 -0.18 17.05
C ASP A 230 6.56 -0.64 16.55
N PRO A 231 6.92 -1.93 16.67
CA PRO A 231 8.26 -2.38 16.30
C PRO A 231 8.64 -2.09 14.84
N PRO A 232 7.79 -2.32 13.82
CA PRO A 232 8.09 -1.96 12.43
C PRO A 232 8.33 -0.45 12.22
N GLY A 233 7.44 0.41 12.72
CA GLY A 233 7.51 1.86 12.56
C GLY A 233 8.75 2.45 13.23
N ILE A 234 9.04 2.02 14.47
CA ILE A 234 10.26 2.44 15.20
C ILE A 234 11.52 1.99 14.46
N ALA A 235 11.56 0.74 13.99
CA ALA A 235 12.73 0.21 13.26
C ALA A 235 12.96 0.95 11.94
N ALA A 236 11.88 1.29 11.22
CA ALA A 236 11.93 2.06 9.99
C ALA A 236 12.45 3.48 10.22
N ALA A 237 11.87 4.21 11.18
CA ALA A 237 12.28 5.56 11.53
C ALA A 237 13.75 5.62 11.96
N LYS A 238 14.20 4.67 12.79
CA LYS A 238 15.62 4.56 13.20
C LYS A 238 16.54 4.28 12.01
N SER A 239 16.13 3.39 11.11
CA SER A 239 16.92 3.07 9.90
C SER A 239 17.08 4.29 8.99
N CYS A 240 15.99 5.04 8.78
CA CYS A 240 16.02 6.30 8.03
C CYS A 240 16.93 7.32 8.72
N ALA A 241 16.73 7.54 10.02
CA ALA A 241 17.51 8.50 10.79
C ALA A 241 19.00 8.20 10.78
N MET A 242 19.39 6.94 10.98
CA MET A 242 20.78 6.51 10.90
C MET A 242 21.40 6.77 9.52
N ARG A 243 20.66 6.52 8.44
CA ARG A 243 21.14 6.77 7.08
C ARG A 243 21.39 8.25 6.82
N TRP A 244 20.45 9.10 7.20
CA TRP A 244 20.55 10.54 7.02
C TRP A 244 21.62 11.16 7.93
N ALA A 245 21.70 10.75 9.20
CA ALA A 245 22.72 11.20 10.14
C ALA A 245 24.15 10.83 9.70
N ARG A 246 24.36 9.64 9.12
CA ARG A 246 25.66 9.23 8.55
C ARG A 246 26.13 10.12 7.40
N GLN A 247 25.22 10.89 6.80
CA GLN A 247 25.49 11.82 5.72
C GLN A 247 25.56 13.27 6.23
N GLY A 248 25.68 13.46 7.55
CA GLY A 248 25.80 14.77 8.18
C GLY A 248 24.51 15.57 8.24
N ARG A 249 23.34 14.92 8.13
CA ARG A 249 22.02 15.57 8.19
C ARG A 249 21.46 15.53 9.62
N GLU A 250 20.75 16.59 10.02
CA GLU A 250 20.02 16.60 11.28
C GLU A 250 18.78 15.71 11.16
N VAL A 251 18.51 14.86 12.14
CA VAL A 251 17.29 14.06 12.15
C VAL A 251 16.72 14.01 13.55
N ARG A 252 15.41 14.22 13.67
CA ARG A 252 14.65 14.02 14.91
C ARG A 252 13.52 13.05 14.64
N ILE A 253 13.26 12.16 15.61
CA ILE A 253 12.13 11.25 15.58
C ILE A 253 11.12 11.71 16.63
N VAL A 254 9.88 11.89 16.22
CA VAL A 254 8.72 12.11 17.08
C VAL A 254 8.00 10.78 17.22
N LEU A 255 7.77 10.35 18.45
CA LEU A 255 7.10 9.10 18.79
C LEU A 255 5.99 9.43 19.79
N PRO A 256 4.74 8.97 19.58
CA PRO A 256 3.69 9.14 20.58
C PRO A 256 4.00 8.29 21.82
N GLU A 257 3.57 8.73 23.00
CA GLU A 257 3.90 8.06 24.26
C GLU A 257 3.24 6.68 24.41
N ALA A 258 2.00 6.53 23.93
CA ALA A 258 1.24 5.30 24.06
C ALA A 258 1.76 4.20 23.11
N PRO A 259 2.00 2.97 23.60
CA PRO A 259 2.37 1.85 22.73
C PRO A 259 1.28 1.55 21.69
N ARG A 260 1.69 1.16 20.49
CA ARG A 260 0.83 0.86 19.33
C ARG A 260 -0.11 2.00 18.95
N SER A 261 0.34 3.24 19.13
CA SER A 261 -0.36 4.44 18.67
C SER A 261 0.46 5.17 17.62
N ASP A 262 -0.19 6.06 16.89
CA ASP A 262 0.45 7.01 15.99
C ASP A 262 0.20 8.47 16.44
N LEU A 263 0.78 9.44 15.74
CA LEU A 263 0.54 10.87 16.05
C LEU A 263 -0.92 11.29 15.83
N ASN A 264 -1.66 10.61 14.96
CA ASN A 264 -3.07 10.95 14.75
C ASN A 264 -3.92 10.54 15.96
N ASP A 265 -3.61 9.42 16.62
CA ASP A 265 -4.23 9.05 17.89
C ASP A 265 -3.95 10.09 19.00
N LEU A 266 -2.71 10.60 19.06
CA LEU A 266 -2.32 11.64 20.01
C LEU A 266 -3.08 12.95 19.79
N VAL A 267 -3.15 13.44 18.54
CA VAL A 267 -3.86 14.69 18.24
C VAL A 267 -5.37 14.56 18.46
N ARG A 268 -5.96 13.38 18.24
CA ARG A 268 -7.38 13.13 18.46
C ARG A 268 -7.76 12.98 19.95
N SER A 269 -6.79 12.87 20.85
CA SER A 269 -7.00 12.75 22.30
C SER A 269 -6.59 14.00 23.10
N ALA A 270 -6.04 15.01 22.43
CA ALA A 270 -5.68 16.31 22.99
C ALA A 270 -6.89 17.25 23.08
#